data_AF-A0AB39WSR6-F1
#
_entry.id   AF-A0AB39WSR6-F1
#
_cell.length_a   1.000
_cell.length_b   1.000
_cell.length_c   1.000
_cell.angle_alpha   90.00
_cell.angle_beta   90.00
_cell.angle_gamma   90.00
#
_symmetry.space_group_name_H-M   'P 1'
#
loop_
_entity.id
_entity.type
_entity.pdbx_description
1 polymer ?
#
loop_
_entity_poly.entity_id
_entity_poly.type
_entity_poly.pdbx_seq_one_letter_code
_entity_poly.pdbx_strand_id
1 'polypeptide(L)' 'MKRTILGMAEAGEALISAALVAQDHYREAKKTGRPTEEVERLRILADSLVQAVTDYQLLADEANAITRH' A
#
# COMPACT_ATOMS: atom_id res chain seq x y z
N MET A 1 11.06 -14.76 10.12
CA MET A 1 10.00 -13.80 10.48
C MET A 1 8.81 -14.58 11.02
N LYS A 2 8.32 -14.28 12.23
CA LYS A 2 7.19 -15.01 12.83
C LYS A 2 5.88 -14.50 12.23
N ARG A 3 5.07 -15.37 11.63
CA ARG A 3 3.69 -15.08 11.16
C ARG A 3 2.79 -14.82 12.38
N THR A 4 2.99 -13.69 13.04
CA THR A 4 2.26 -13.28 14.25
C THR A 4 1.32 -12.15 13.89
N ILE A 5 0.16 -12.08 14.55
CA ILE A 5 -0.85 -11.02 14.35
C ILE A 5 -0.21 -9.62 14.50
N LEU A 6 0.73 -9.47 15.43
CA LEU A 6 1.48 -8.22 15.62
C LEU A 6 2.37 -7.87 14.42
N GLY A 7 3.22 -8.82 13.97
CA GLY A 7 4.06 -8.59 12.80
C GLY A 7 3.25 -8.38 11.51
N MET A 8 2.01 -8.88 11.49
CA MET A 8 1.06 -8.59 10.45
C MET A 8 0.49 -7.16 10.57
N ALA A 9 0.09 -6.70 11.75
CA ALA A 9 -0.35 -5.32 11.93
C ALA A 9 0.74 -4.32 11.51
N GLU A 10 1.99 -4.53 11.95
CA GLU A 10 3.15 -3.69 11.62
C GLU A 10 3.43 -3.64 10.11
N ALA A 11 3.35 -4.79 9.41
CA ALA A 11 3.52 -4.85 7.97
C ALA A 11 2.42 -4.09 7.22
N GLY A 12 1.18 -4.16 7.73
CA GLY A 12 0.05 -3.41 7.18
C GLY A 12 0.22 -1.90 7.32
N GLU A 13 0.65 -1.42 8.50
CA GLU A 13 0.91 0.00 8.74
C GLU A 13 1.99 0.56 7.81
N ALA A 14 3.09 -0.19 7.62
CA ALA A 14 4.16 0.20 6.71
C ALA A 14 3.68 0.29 5.25
N LEU A 15 2.87 -0.67 4.79
CA LEU A 15 2.30 -0.67 3.44
C LEU A 15 1.32 0.50 3.23
N ILE A 16 0.46 0.77 4.21
CA ILE A 16 -0.47 1.91 4.18
C ILE A 16 0.30 3.22 4.10
N SER A 17 1.33 3.40 4.93
CA SER A 17 2.17 4.60 4.89
C SER A 17 2.84 4.78 3.53
N ALA A 18 3.35 3.70 2.93
CA ALA A 18 3.99 3.76 1.61
C ALA A 18 2.99 4.15 0.51
N ALA A 19 1.77 3.60 0.53
CA ALA A 19 0.72 3.94 -0.42
C ALA A 19 0.29 5.41 -0.33
N LEU A 20 0.15 5.95 0.89
CA LEU A 20 -0.17 7.36 1.11
C LEU A 20 0.91 8.30 0.57
N VAL A 21 2.17 8.01 0.89
CA VAL A 21 3.32 8.80 0.39
C VAL A 21 3.38 8.78 -1.14
N ALA A 22 3.19 7.62 -1.77
CA ALA A 22 3.18 7.51 -3.23
C ALA A 22 2.03 8.31 -3.87
N GLN A 23 0.83 8.29 -3.27
CA GLN A 23 -0.29 9.11 -3.74
C GLN A 23 0.00 10.61 -3.63
N ASP A 24 0.64 11.05 -2.55
CA ASP A 24 0.99 12.46 -2.37
C ASP A 24 2.04 12.90 -3.40
N HIS A 25 3.05 12.07 -3.68
CA HIS A 25 4.01 12.35 -4.76
C HIS A 25 3.34 12.44 -6.13
N TYR A 26 2.41 11.55 -6.44
CA TYR A 26 1.63 11.59 -7.67
C TYR A 26 0.79 12.89 -7.77
N ARG A 27 0.10 13.28 -6.70
CA ARG A 27 -0.70 14.51 -6.63
C ARG A 27 0.16 15.75 -6.83
N GLU A 28 1.31 15.80 -6.16
CA GLU A 28 2.23 16.92 -6.26
C GLU A 28 2.84 17.01 -7.67
N ALA A 29 3.19 15.89 -8.28
CA ALA A 29 3.69 15.86 -9.65
C ALA A 29 2.67 16.38 -10.67
N LYS A 30 1.38 16.05 -10.47
CA LYS A 30 0.28 16.61 -11.28
C LYS A 30 0.10 18.10 -11.06
N LYS A 31 0.15 18.54 -9.80
CA LYS A 31 -0.07 19.95 -9.43
C LYS A 31 1.05 20.86 -9.95
N THR A 32 2.29 20.38 -9.91
CA THR A 32 3.48 21.13 -10.37
C THR A 32 3.71 21.02 -11.88
N GLY A 33 2.88 20.27 -12.61
CA GLY A 33 3.01 20.14 -14.06
C GLY A 33 4.27 19.40 -14.49
N ARG A 34 4.72 18.39 -13.72
CA ARG A 34 5.88 17.56 -14.08
C ARG A 34 5.63 16.82 -15.40
N PRO A 35 6.69 16.35 -16.09
CA PRO A 35 6.55 15.63 -17.34
C PRO A 35 5.56 14.46 -17.23
N THR A 36 4.74 14.25 -18.26
CA THR A 36 3.70 13.22 -18.30
C THR A 36 4.25 11.83 -17.97
N GLU A 37 5.44 11.49 -18.47
CA GLU A 37 6.10 10.21 -18.17
C GLU A 37 6.41 10.04 -16.68
N GLU A 38 6.80 11.10 -15.99
CA GLU A 38 7.08 11.06 -14.55
C GLU A 38 5.80 10.93 -13.74
N VAL A 39 4.76 11.67 -14.13
CA VAL A 39 3.42 11.56 -13.53
C VAL A 39 2.85 10.15 -13.70
N GLU A 40 3.03 9.54 -14.87
CA GLU A 40 2.54 8.19 -15.16
C GLU A 40 3.29 7.11 -14.37
N ARG A 41 4.62 7.23 -14.24
CA ARG A 41 5.39 6.32 -13.37
C ARG A 41 4.94 6.42 -11.91
N LEU A 42 4.70 7.63 -11.42
CA LEU A 42 4.21 7.84 -10.05
C LEU A 42 2.79 7.29 -9.87
N ARG A 43 1.94 7.39 -10.90
CA ARG A 43 0.61 6.79 -10.90
C ARG A 43 0.68 5.27 -10.76
N ILE A 44 1.47 4.61 -11.61
CA ILE A 44 1.64 3.14 -11.58
C ILE A 44 2.16 2.67 -10.22
N LEU A 45 3.14 3.40 -9.64
CA LEU A 45 3.66 3.08 -8.33
C LEU A 45 2.59 3.21 -7.24
N ALA A 46 1.86 4.33 -7.22
CA ALA A 46 0.79 4.55 -6.26
C ALA A 46 -0.31 3.48 -6.37
N ASP A 47 -0.74 3.15 -7.60
CA ASP A 47 -1.74 2.13 -7.87
C ASP A 47 -1.26 0.74 -7.40
N SER A 48 0.01 0.39 -7.66
CA SER A 48 0.58 -0.89 -7.21
C SER A 48 0.64 -1.03 -5.68
N LEU A 49 0.90 0.08 -4.96
CA LEU A 49 0.98 0.07 -3.50
C LEU A 49 -0.41 -0.02 -2.87
N VAL A 50 -1.42 0.61 -3.48
CA VAL A 50 -2.83 0.44 -3.07
C VAL A 50 -3.28 -1.02 -3.27
N GLN A 51 -2.90 -1.65 -4.39
CA GLN A 51 -3.19 -3.07 -4.60
C GLN A 51 -2.50 -3.93 -3.55
N ALA A 52 -1.22 -3.68 -3.25
CA ALA A 52 -0.49 -4.41 -2.23
C ALA A 52 -1.13 -4.29 -0.83
N VAL A 53 -1.63 -3.10 -0.45
CA VAL A 53 -2.40 -2.90 0.80
C VAL A 53 -3.67 -3.74 0.80
N THR A 54 -4.39 -3.78 -0.32
CA THR A 54 -5.66 -4.52 -0.45
C THR A 54 -5.43 -6.03 -0.34
N ASP A 55 -4.44 -6.54 -1.08
CA ASP A 55 -4.05 -7.95 -1.03
C ASP A 55 -3.59 -8.34 0.38
N TYR A 56 -2.86 -7.45 1.03
CA TYR A 56 -2.40 -7.64 2.40
C TYR A 56 -3.55 -7.73 3.41
N GLN A 57 -4.52 -6.81 3.32
CA GLN A 57 -5.70 -6.80 4.19
C GLN A 57 -6.53 -8.07 4.02
N LEU A 58 -6.71 -8.53 2.77
CA LEU A 58 -7.42 -9.77 2.48
C LEU A 58 -6.73 -10.99 3.13
N LEU A 59 -5.40 -11.10 2.99
CA LEU A 59 -4.61 -12.15 3.63
C LEU A 59 -4.66 -12.08 5.17
N ALA A 60 -4.66 -10.87 5.73
CA ALA A 60 -4.78 -10.67 7.16
C ALA A 60 -6.17 -11.08 7.70
N ASP A 61 -7.22 -10.77 6.96
CA ASP A 61 -8.59 -11.17 7.29
C ASP A 61 -8.79 -12.68 7.22
N GLU A 62 -8.24 -13.35 6.19
CA GLU A 62 -8.24 -14.81 6.08
C GLU A 62 -7.52 -15.48 7.26
N ALA A 63 -6.35 -14.97 7.65
CA ALA A 63 -5.60 -15.48 8.79
C ALA A 63 -6.35 -15.30 10.13
N ASN A 64 -7.03 -14.16 10.28
CA ASN A 64 -7.86 -13.88 11.44
C ASN A 64 -9.10 -14.80 11.51
N ALA A 65 -9.71 -15.13 10.36
CA ALA A 65 -10.84 -16.06 10.30
C ALA A 65 -10.46 -17.49 10.72
N ILE A 66 -9.27 -17.97 10.32
CA ILE A 66 -8.75 -19.29 10.70
C ILE A 66 -8.48 -19.40 12.21
N THR A 67 -8.05 -18.29 12.84
CA THR A 67 -7.70 -18.29 14.27
C THR A 67 -8.95 -18.21 15.19
N ARG A 68 -10.13 -17.89 14.65
CA ARG A 68 -11.39 -17.78 15.42
C ARG A 68 -12.27 -19.04 15.43
N HIS A 69 -11.85 -20.12 14.76
CA HIS A 69 -12.52 -21.43 14.78
C HIS A 69 -11.82 -22.41 15.72
#